data_AF-I0YJH2-F1
#
_entry.id   AF-I0YJH2-F1
#
_cell.length_a   1.000
_cell.length_b   1.000
_cell.length_c   1.000
_cell.angle_alpha   90.00
_cell.angle_beta   90.00
_cell.angle_gamma   90.00
#
_symmetry.space_group_name_H-M   'P 1'
#
loop_
_entity.id
_entity.type
_entity.pdbx_description
1 polymer ?
#
loop_
_entity_poly.entity_id
_entity_poly.type
_entity_poly.pdbx_seq_one_letter_code
_entity_poly.pdbx_strand_id
1 'polypeptide(L)'
;MPAKAEGYPCTLDTNVDPRAHPTHMVLKKIEITATDFLSKLFNVWGEKVAIEKLRKEKEDMQAELHKLQQEKETSNAVEATLQLKQAIEKLRKEKEDMQAELHKLQQEKETSNAVEATLQLKQAIEKLRKEKEDMQAELHKLQQEKETSNAVEATLQLKQAIEKLRKEKEDMQAELHKLQQEKATLQLKQADTSATGGMSGTHLVDSLQKEKTALRKLNRELTCLVNMYREHNTVSMLDEPTEEIGETSW
;
A
#
# COMPACT_ATOMS: atom_id res chain seq x y z
N MET A 1 -48.36 -50.05 128.05
CA MET A 1 -49.08 -49.43 129.18
C MET A 1 -49.22 -47.94 128.90
N PRO A 2 -50.36 -47.29 129.24
CA PRO A 2 -51.74 -47.51 128.78
C PRO A 2 -52.29 -46.18 128.16
N ALA A 3 -53.53 -45.96 127.71
CA ALA A 3 -54.86 -46.40 128.16
C ALA A 3 -55.90 -46.11 127.03
N LYS A 4 -56.86 -47.01 126.75
CA LYS A 4 -58.32 -46.99 127.12
C LYS A 4 -59.12 -45.81 126.49
N ALA A 5 -60.35 -45.95 126.00
CA ALA A 5 -61.35 -47.03 125.91
C ALA A 5 -62.61 -46.50 125.18
N GLU A 6 -63.42 -47.42 124.62
CA GLU A 6 -64.91 -47.43 124.52
C GLU A 6 -65.63 -46.28 123.76
N GLY A 7 -66.70 -46.44 122.96
CA GLY A 7 -67.66 -47.51 122.62
C GLY A 7 -68.77 -46.87 121.75
N TYR A 8 -69.11 -47.40 120.57
CA TYR A 8 -70.30 -48.21 120.23
C TYR A 8 -71.59 -47.45 119.80
N PRO A 9 -72.51 -48.06 119.02
CA PRO A 9 -73.03 -47.53 117.75
C PRO A 9 -74.57 -47.42 117.71
N CYS A 10 -75.15 -46.95 116.60
CA CYS A 10 -76.53 -47.25 116.21
C CYS A 10 -76.69 -47.22 114.68
N THR A 11 -77.05 -48.38 114.13
CA THR A 11 -77.58 -48.63 112.79
C THR A 11 -79.01 -48.12 112.64
N LEU A 12 -79.40 -47.68 111.45
CA LEU A 12 -80.80 -47.69 111.02
C LEU A 12 -80.87 -47.93 109.51
N ASP A 13 -81.18 -49.18 109.17
CA ASP A 13 -81.81 -49.59 107.93
C ASP A 13 -83.17 -48.88 107.79
N THR A 14 -83.46 -48.34 106.61
CA THR A 14 -84.84 -48.33 106.10
C THR A 14 -84.84 -48.61 104.59
N ASN A 15 -85.15 -49.87 104.31
CA ASN A 15 -85.67 -50.36 103.04
C ASN A 15 -87.14 -49.89 102.92
N VAL A 16 -87.50 -49.14 101.86
CA VAL A 16 -88.90 -48.88 101.48
C VAL A 16 -89.07 -49.02 99.96
N ASP A 17 -90.03 -49.88 99.63
CA ASP A 17 -90.53 -50.42 98.36
C ASP A 17 -91.12 -49.37 97.36
N PRO A 18 -91.23 -49.68 96.04
CA PRO A 18 -91.44 -48.73 94.96
C PRO A 18 -92.92 -48.55 94.59
N ARG A 19 -93.41 -47.31 94.62
CA ARG A 19 -94.57 -46.87 93.83
C ARG A 19 -94.15 -45.77 92.87
N ALA A 20 -93.98 -46.14 91.61
CA ALA A 20 -93.71 -45.25 90.49
C ALA A 20 -94.94 -44.34 90.25
N HIS A 21 -94.84 -43.09 90.70
CA HIS A 21 -95.69 -42.00 90.22
C HIS A 21 -95.23 -41.60 88.80
N PRO A 22 -96.15 -41.42 87.83
CA PRO A 22 -95.82 -41.17 86.42
C PRO A 22 -95.01 -39.89 86.17
N THR A 23 -94.99 -38.93 87.11
CA THR A 23 -94.26 -37.67 87.01
C THR A 23 -92.73 -37.83 87.16
N HIS A 24 -92.24 -38.79 87.97
CA HIS A 24 -90.80 -38.90 88.25
C HIS A 24 -90.02 -39.57 87.10
N MET A 25 -90.63 -40.49 86.36
CA MET A 25 -90.04 -41.04 85.13
C MET A 25 -90.05 -40.05 83.96
N VAL A 26 -91.05 -39.16 83.90
CA VAL A 26 -91.12 -38.10 82.90
C VAL A 26 -90.03 -37.06 83.16
N LEU A 27 -89.80 -36.67 84.41
CA LEU A 27 -88.73 -35.72 84.78
C LEU A 27 -87.33 -36.26 84.46
N LYS A 28 -87.02 -37.52 84.83
CA LYS A 28 -85.72 -38.14 84.46
C LYS A 28 -85.53 -38.28 82.94
N LYS A 29 -86.59 -38.60 82.19
CA LYS A 29 -86.53 -38.62 80.72
C LYS A 29 -86.27 -37.23 80.15
N ILE A 30 -86.89 -36.18 80.70
CA ILE A 30 -86.66 -34.79 80.29
C ILE A 30 -85.23 -34.36 80.61
N GLU A 31 -84.69 -34.70 81.79
CA GLU A 31 -83.31 -34.40 82.17
C GLU A 31 -82.29 -35.08 81.25
N ILE A 32 -82.46 -36.38 80.97
CA ILE A 32 -81.59 -37.12 80.04
C ILE A 32 -81.68 -36.52 78.62
N THR A 33 -82.89 -36.17 78.18
CA THR A 33 -83.10 -35.54 76.86
C THR A 33 -82.47 -34.14 76.80
N ALA A 34 -82.50 -33.39 77.90
CA ALA A 34 -81.87 -32.08 78.00
C ALA A 34 -80.34 -32.16 78.02
N THR A 35 -79.75 -33.13 78.74
CA THR A 35 -78.29 -33.34 78.74
C THR A 35 -77.78 -33.81 77.37
N ASP A 36 -78.55 -34.66 76.69
CA ASP A 36 -78.23 -35.09 75.32
C ASP A 36 -78.33 -33.92 74.32
N PHE A 37 -79.34 -33.06 74.47
CA PHE A 37 -79.51 -31.87 73.64
C PHE A 37 -78.38 -30.86 73.85
N LEU A 38 -78.00 -30.59 75.11
CA LEU A 38 -76.89 -29.70 75.44
C LEU A 38 -75.55 -30.26 74.95
N SER A 39 -75.33 -31.57 75.06
CA SER A 39 -74.12 -32.23 74.52
C SER A 39 -74.04 -32.11 72.99
N LYS A 40 -75.17 -32.29 72.29
CA LYS A 40 -75.24 -32.07 70.84
C LYS A 40 -74.96 -30.61 70.46
N LEU A 41 -75.52 -29.64 71.18
CA LEU A 41 -75.25 -28.22 70.94
C LEU A 41 -73.77 -27.88 71.18
N PHE A 42 -73.16 -28.42 72.23
CA PHE A 42 -71.75 -28.21 72.53
C PHE A 42 -70.85 -28.81 71.44
N ASN A 43 -71.16 -30.01 70.96
CA ASN A 43 -70.44 -30.64 69.84
C ASN A 43 -70.56 -29.81 68.55
N VAL A 44 -71.77 -29.38 68.19
CA VAL A 44 -72.00 -28.52 67.01
C VAL A 44 -71.27 -27.18 67.13
N TRP A 45 -71.23 -26.60 68.33
CA TRP A 45 -70.48 -25.36 68.56
C TRP A 45 -68.96 -25.58 68.47
N GLY A 46 -68.45 -26.67 69.03
CA GLY A 46 -67.04 -27.07 68.90
C GLY A 46 -66.63 -27.33 67.44
N GLU A 47 -67.49 -28.01 66.67
CA GLU A 47 -67.30 -28.22 65.23
C GLU A 47 -67.28 -26.89 64.47
N LYS A 48 -68.18 -25.96 64.79
CA LYS A 48 -68.21 -24.64 64.16
C LYS A 48 -66.92 -23.85 64.41
N VAL A 49 -66.41 -23.86 65.65
CA VAL A 49 -65.15 -23.20 66.01
C VAL A 49 -63.97 -23.85 65.27
N ALA A 50 -63.94 -25.18 65.15
CA ALA A 50 -62.92 -25.90 64.40
C ALA A 50 -62.96 -25.55 62.90
N ILE A 51 -64.15 -25.45 62.31
CA ILE A 51 -64.34 -25.04 60.90
C ILE A 51 -63.85 -23.61 60.68
N GLU A 52 -64.16 -22.68 61.58
CA GLU A 52 -63.68 -21.29 61.49
C GLU A 52 -62.15 -21.20 61.58
N LYS A 53 -61.53 -22.00 62.45
CA LYS A 53 -60.06 -22.08 62.55
C LYS A 53 -59.43 -22.63 61.27
N LEU A 54 -59.95 -23.74 60.74
CA LEU A 54 -59.47 -24.31 59.48
C LEU A 54 -59.68 -23.37 58.28
N ARG A 55 -60.78 -22.61 58.28
CA ARG A 55 -61.03 -21.60 57.25
C ARG A 55 -60.00 -20.48 57.30
N LYS A 56 -59.69 -19.99 58.49
CA LYS A 56 -58.66 -18.96 58.67
C LYS A 56 -57.28 -19.47 58.26
N GLU A 57 -56.90 -20.68 58.68
CA GLU A 57 -55.64 -21.32 58.26
C GLU A 57 -55.56 -21.49 56.73
N LYS A 58 -56.67 -21.85 56.08
CA LYS A 58 -56.74 -21.93 54.62
C LYS A 58 -56.57 -20.56 53.96
N GLU A 59 -57.26 -19.53 54.46
CA GLU A 59 -57.16 -18.16 53.94
C GLU A 59 -55.73 -17.61 54.11
N ASP A 60 -55.10 -17.85 55.26
CA ASP A 60 -53.70 -17.48 55.55
C ASP A 60 -52.73 -18.21 54.61
N MET A 61 -52.89 -19.53 54.41
CA MET A 61 -52.07 -20.29 53.46
C MET A 61 -52.25 -19.83 52.01
N GLN A 62 -53.47 -19.47 51.60
CA GLN A 62 -53.73 -18.93 50.26
C GLN A 62 -53.05 -17.57 50.05
N ALA A 63 -53.07 -16.70 51.06
CA ALA A 63 -52.38 -15.42 51.02
C ALA A 63 -50.85 -15.60 50.94
N GLU A 64 -50.29 -16.56 51.70
CA GLU A 64 -48.86 -16.87 51.66
C GLU A 64 -48.44 -17.44 50.30
N LEU A 65 -49.23 -18.36 49.72
CA LEU A 65 -48.98 -18.90 48.39
C LEU A 65 -48.98 -17.80 47.33
N HIS A 66 -49.96 -16.90 47.37
CA HIS A 66 -50.03 -15.77 46.44
C HIS A 66 -48.81 -14.84 46.59
N LYS A 67 -48.38 -14.56 47.82
CA LYS A 67 -47.17 -13.76 48.08
C LYS A 67 -45.91 -14.44 47.52
N LEU A 68 -45.72 -15.73 47.78
CA LEU A 68 -44.58 -16.50 47.25
C LEU A 68 -44.59 -16.56 45.72
N GLN A 69 -45.78 -16.63 45.10
CA GLN A 69 -45.90 -16.60 43.64
C GLN A 69 -45.46 -15.26 43.06
N GLN A 70 -45.85 -14.14 43.67
CA GLN A 70 -45.37 -12.81 43.29
C GLN A 70 -43.86 -12.63 43.51
N GLU A 71 -43.32 -13.12 44.63
CA GLU A 71 -41.88 -13.12 44.91
C GLU A 71 -41.11 -13.94 43.87
N LYS A 72 -41.65 -15.09 43.44
CA LYS A 72 -41.05 -15.89 42.37
C LYS A 72 -41.08 -15.17 41.01
N GLU A 73 -42.21 -14.58 40.64
CA GLU A 73 -42.34 -13.83 39.39
C GLU A 73 -41.39 -12.63 39.33
N THR A 74 -41.30 -11.88 40.43
CA THR A 74 -40.36 -10.75 40.54
C THR A 74 -38.90 -11.22 40.50
N SER A 75 -38.54 -12.30 41.18
CA SER A 75 -37.19 -12.90 41.10
C SER A 75 -36.84 -13.30 39.66
N ASN A 76 -37.75 -13.98 38.96
CA ASN A 76 -37.56 -14.37 37.57
C ASN A 76 -37.37 -13.16 36.64
N ALA A 77 -38.13 -12.09 36.84
CA ALA A 77 -38.01 -10.86 36.07
C ALA A 77 -36.65 -10.16 36.31
N VAL A 78 -36.18 -10.15 37.56
CA VAL A 78 -34.85 -9.62 37.90
C VAL A 78 -33.74 -10.43 37.25
N GLU A 79 -33.82 -11.76 37.31
CA GLU A 79 -32.84 -12.66 36.70
C GLU A 79 -32.78 -12.48 35.17
N ALA A 80 -33.93 -12.46 34.49
CA ALA A 80 -34.01 -12.21 33.06
C ALA A 80 -33.39 -10.85 32.67
N THR A 81 -33.66 -9.81 33.47
CA THR A 81 -33.09 -8.48 33.26
C THR A 81 -31.56 -8.51 33.41
N LEU A 82 -31.04 -9.23 34.39
CA LEU A 82 -29.61 -9.35 34.63
C LEU A 82 -28.90 -10.11 33.51
N GLN A 83 -29.48 -11.22 33.04
CA GLN A 83 -28.98 -11.96 31.87
C GLN A 83 -28.95 -11.10 30.62
N LEU A 84 -30.01 -10.31 30.38
CA LEU A 84 -30.09 -9.40 29.24
C LEU A 84 -29.03 -8.30 29.30
N LYS A 85 -28.76 -7.73 30.49
CA LYS A 85 -27.67 -6.76 30.69
C LYS A 85 -26.30 -7.37 30.39
N GLN A 86 -26.05 -8.59 30.86
CA GLN A 86 -24.79 -9.30 30.58
C GLN A 86 -24.61 -9.57 29.08
N ALA A 87 -25.68 -9.98 28.38
CA ALA A 87 -25.65 -10.18 26.94
C ALA A 87 -25.35 -8.88 26.18
N ILE A 88 -25.99 -7.76 26.56
CA ILE A 88 -25.71 -6.44 25.97
C ILE A 88 -24.24 -6.07 26.17
N GLU A 89 -23.69 -6.27 27.36
CA GLU A 89 -22.32 -5.89 27.65
C GLU A 89 -21.31 -6.72 26.86
N LYS A 90 -21.57 -8.02 26.71
CA LYS A 90 -20.78 -8.89 25.83
C LYS A 90 -20.80 -8.41 24.39
N LEU A 91 -21.99 -8.09 23.85
CA LEU A 91 -22.14 -7.58 22.48
C LEU A 91 -21.46 -6.22 22.28
N ARG A 92 -21.47 -5.34 23.29
CA ARG A 92 -20.74 -4.07 23.24
C ARG A 92 -19.24 -4.29 23.14
N LYS A 93 -18.69 -5.17 23.96
CA LYS A 93 -17.28 -5.52 23.91
C LYS A 93 -16.89 -6.12 22.57
N GLU A 94 -17.66 -7.09 22.06
CA GLU A 94 -17.43 -7.67 20.74
C GLU A 94 -17.49 -6.61 19.62
N LYS A 95 -18.42 -5.66 19.71
CA LYS A 95 -18.50 -4.54 18.77
C LYS A 95 -17.26 -3.64 18.83
N GLU A 96 -16.79 -3.28 20.03
CA GLU A 96 -15.60 -2.46 20.22
C GLU A 96 -14.34 -3.16 19.69
N ASP A 97 -14.20 -4.45 19.99
CA ASP A 97 -13.10 -5.29 19.49
C ASP A 97 -13.10 -5.35 17.95
N MET A 98 -14.26 -5.59 17.33
CA MET A 98 -14.40 -5.57 15.87
C MET A 98 -14.11 -4.19 15.25
N GLN A 99 -14.51 -3.10 15.92
CA GLN A 99 -14.20 -1.74 15.44
C GLN A 99 -12.70 -1.45 15.49
N ALA A 100 -12.01 -1.90 16.55
CA ALA A 100 -10.57 -1.77 16.66
C ALA A 100 -9.83 -2.58 15.59
N GLU A 101 -10.28 -3.81 15.32
CA GLU A 101 -9.71 -4.66 14.26
C GLU A 101 -9.93 -4.05 12.88
N LEU A 102 -11.11 -3.52 12.59
CA LEU A 102 -11.41 -2.84 11.33
C LEU A 102 -10.49 -1.63 11.12
N HIS A 103 -10.29 -0.82 12.17
CA HIS A 103 -9.37 0.33 12.10
C HIS A 103 -7.92 -0.11 11.83
N LYS A 104 -7.46 -1.19 12.48
CA LYS A 104 -6.13 -1.76 12.25
C LYS A 104 -5.97 -2.23 10.80
N LEU A 105 -6.94 -2.97 10.26
CA LEU A 105 -6.91 -3.43 8.87
C LEU A 105 -6.94 -2.28 7.86
N GLN A 106 -7.65 -1.19 8.16
CA GLN A 106 -7.63 0.02 7.32
C GLN A 106 -6.23 0.63 7.26
N GLN A 107 -5.56 0.77 8.39
CA GLN A 107 -4.18 1.28 8.44
C GLN A 107 -3.19 0.35 7.71
N GLU A 108 -3.32 -0.96 7.88
CA GLU A 108 -2.50 -1.94 7.15
C GLU A 108 -2.72 -1.84 5.64
N LYS A 109 -3.96 -1.66 5.20
CA LYS A 109 -4.28 -1.45 3.78
C LYS A 109 -3.68 -0.15 3.24
N GLU A 110 -3.80 0.95 3.97
CA GLU A 110 -3.23 2.25 3.57
C GLU A 110 -1.70 2.19 3.46
N THR A 111 -1.05 1.58 4.44
CA THR A 111 0.41 1.39 4.42
C THR A 111 0.86 0.48 3.27
N SER A 112 0.17 -0.63 3.04
CA SER A 112 0.44 -1.51 1.90
C SER A 112 0.32 -0.78 0.56
N ASN A 113 -0.75 -0.01 0.37
CA ASN A 113 -0.95 0.79 -0.85
C ASN A 113 0.17 1.83 -1.05
N ALA A 114 0.61 2.49 0.03
CA ALA A 114 1.70 3.47 -0.04
C ALA A 114 3.04 2.81 -0.42
N VAL A 115 3.32 1.62 0.12
CA VAL A 115 4.52 0.83 -0.23
C VAL A 115 4.48 0.42 -1.70
N GLU A 116 3.34 -0.09 -2.18
CA GLU A 116 3.17 -0.50 -3.57
C GLU A 116 3.37 0.67 -4.54
N ALA A 117 2.72 1.81 -4.28
CA ALA A 117 2.87 3.02 -5.10
C ALA A 117 4.34 3.49 -5.13
N THR A 118 5.03 3.45 -3.99
CA THR A 118 6.45 3.81 -3.91
C THR A 118 7.33 2.86 -4.73
N LEU A 119 7.05 1.54 -4.69
CA LEU A 119 7.79 0.54 -5.45
C LEU A 119 7.59 0.74 -6.96
N GLN A 120 6.35 0.98 -7.40
CA GLN A 120 6.03 1.26 -8.80
C GLN A 120 6.75 2.53 -9.29
N LEU A 121 6.77 3.60 -8.49
CA LEU A 121 7.51 4.82 -8.82
C LEU A 121 9.02 4.58 -8.95
N LYS A 122 9.62 3.80 -8.04
CA LYS A 122 11.04 3.44 -8.12
C LYS A 122 11.36 2.66 -9.39
N GLN A 123 10.53 1.68 -9.75
CA GLN A 123 10.69 0.91 -10.99
C GLN A 123 10.57 1.80 -12.23
N ALA A 124 9.61 2.72 -12.25
CA ALA A 124 9.45 3.67 -13.36
C ALA A 124 10.66 4.59 -13.50
N ILE A 125 11.19 5.12 -12.38
CA ILE A 125 12.39 5.96 -12.37
C ILE A 125 13.58 5.18 -12.92
N GLU A 126 13.77 3.93 -12.52
CA GLU A 126 14.91 3.12 -12.96
C GLU A 126 14.84 2.81 -14.46
N LYS A 127 13.64 2.51 -14.97
CA LYS A 127 13.41 2.34 -16.41
C LYS A 127 13.76 3.61 -17.18
N LEU A 128 13.30 4.77 -16.71
CA LEU A 128 13.58 6.06 -17.35
C LEU A 128 15.08 6.42 -17.29
N ARG A 129 15.79 6.07 -16.22
CA ARG A 129 17.24 6.26 -16.13
C ARG A 129 17.97 5.44 -17.18
N LYS A 130 17.62 4.17 -17.32
CA LYS A 130 18.22 3.30 -18.33
C LYS A 130 17.94 3.82 -19.75
N GLU A 131 16.69 4.19 -20.05
CA GLU A 131 16.33 4.78 -21.35
C GLU A 131 17.12 6.08 -21.62
N LYS A 132 17.33 6.91 -20.60
CA LYS A 132 18.16 8.11 -20.72
C LYS A 132 19.63 7.79 -21.02
N GLU A 133 20.21 6.82 -20.32
CA GLU A 133 21.60 6.39 -20.53
C GLU A 133 21.79 5.81 -21.94
N ASP A 134 20.87 4.97 -22.39
CA ASP A 134 20.86 4.39 -23.74
C ASP A 134 20.78 5.51 -24.80
N MET A 135 19.89 6.49 -24.64
CA MET A 135 19.79 7.64 -25.54
C MET A 135 21.05 8.52 -25.52
N GLN A 136 21.70 8.69 -24.36
CA GLN A 136 22.94 9.45 -24.27
C GLN A 136 24.10 8.74 -24.99
N ALA A 137 24.19 7.42 -24.86
CA ALA A 137 25.16 6.61 -25.59
C ALA A 137 24.92 6.67 -27.11
N GLU A 138 23.66 6.58 -27.55
CA GLU A 138 23.30 6.72 -28.96
C GLU A 138 23.64 8.12 -29.51
N LEU A 139 23.37 9.18 -28.75
CA LEU A 139 23.71 10.54 -29.13
C LEU A 139 25.23 10.71 -29.29
N HIS A 140 26.01 10.18 -28.36
CA HIS A 140 27.48 10.22 -28.44
C HIS A 140 27.99 9.47 -29.67
N LYS A 141 27.43 8.29 -29.96
CA LYS A 141 27.77 7.52 -31.16
C LYS A 141 27.47 8.31 -32.44
N LEU A 142 26.30 8.92 -32.53
CA LEU A 142 25.91 9.74 -33.68
C LEU A 142 26.79 10.98 -33.85
N GLN A 143 27.25 11.58 -32.74
CA GLN A 143 28.22 12.69 -32.79
C GLN A 143 29.56 12.24 -33.38
N GLN A 144 30.09 11.11 -32.92
CA GLN A 144 31.33 10.55 -33.46
C GLN A 144 31.20 10.17 -34.94
N GLU A 145 30.08 9.56 -35.34
CA GLU A 145 29.80 9.23 -36.74
C GLU A 145 29.75 10.51 -37.61
N LYS A 146 29.12 11.58 -37.10
CA LYS A 146 29.07 12.87 -37.79
C LYS A 146 30.45 13.52 -37.92
N GLU A 147 31.26 13.51 -36.86
CA GLU A 147 32.63 14.04 -36.90
C GLU A 147 33.51 13.27 -37.88
N THR A 148 33.41 11.94 -37.86
CA THR A 148 34.10 11.06 -38.82
C THR A 148 33.66 11.36 -40.25
N SER A 149 32.35 11.48 -40.50
CA SER A 149 31.82 11.82 -41.82
C SER A 149 32.35 13.17 -42.32
N ASN A 150 32.36 14.19 -41.46
CA ASN A 150 32.89 15.51 -41.79
C ASN A 150 34.40 15.46 -42.12
N ALA A 151 35.17 14.69 -41.35
CA ALA A 151 36.61 14.52 -41.59
C ALA A 151 36.89 13.82 -42.94
N VAL A 152 36.09 12.80 -43.28
CA VAL A 152 36.16 12.11 -44.57
C VAL A 152 35.82 13.06 -45.72
N GLU A 153 34.77 13.86 -45.59
CA GLU A 153 34.37 14.84 -46.60
C GLU A 153 35.45 15.90 -46.82
N ALA A 154 36.00 16.49 -45.75
CA ALA A 154 37.08 17.47 -45.83
C ALA A 154 38.32 16.89 -46.53
N THR A 155 38.68 15.66 -46.19
CA THR A 155 39.79 14.92 -46.82
C THR A 155 39.55 14.72 -48.32
N LEU A 156 38.33 14.38 -48.72
CA LEU A 156 37.95 14.21 -50.12
C LEU A 156 37.99 15.53 -50.90
N GLN A 157 37.51 16.63 -50.30
CA GLN A 157 37.59 17.97 -50.90
C GLN A 157 39.05 18.41 -51.10
N LEU A 158 39.93 18.17 -50.12
CA LEU A 158 41.37 18.46 -50.25
C LEU A 158 42.02 17.65 -51.38
N LYS A 159 41.70 16.36 -51.52
CA LYS A 159 42.19 15.53 -52.65
C LYS A 159 41.78 16.12 -53.99
N GLN A 160 40.51 16.47 -54.16
CA GLN A 160 39.99 17.06 -55.40
C GLN A 160 40.67 18.40 -55.72
N ALA A 161 40.90 19.26 -54.72
CA ALA A 161 41.60 20.52 -54.90
C ALA A 161 43.07 20.32 -55.33
N ILE A 162 43.77 19.35 -54.73
CA ILE A 162 45.14 18.98 -55.09
C ILE A 162 45.21 18.47 -56.54
N GLU A 163 44.29 17.59 -56.94
CA GLU A 163 44.24 17.06 -58.31
C GLU A 163 44.00 18.17 -59.35
N LYS A 164 43.07 19.09 -59.06
CA LYS A 164 42.80 20.24 -59.93
C LYS A 164 44.03 21.12 -60.11
N LEU A 165 44.72 21.47 -59.02
CA LEU A 165 45.94 22.28 -59.09
C LEU A 165 47.10 21.54 -59.76
N ARG A 166 47.21 20.21 -59.62
CA ARG A 166 48.22 19.44 -60.37
C ARG A 166 48.00 19.54 -61.87
N LYS A 167 46.76 19.43 -62.32
CA LYS A 167 46.40 19.58 -63.73
C LYS A 167 46.71 21.00 -64.24
N GLU A 168 46.29 22.03 -63.52
CA GLU A 168 46.62 23.43 -63.86
C GLU A 168 48.13 23.69 -63.92
N LYS A 169 48.91 23.03 -63.03
CA LYS A 169 50.37 23.08 -63.05
C LYS A 169 50.94 22.47 -64.32
N GLU A 170 50.47 21.28 -64.69
CA GLU A 170 50.90 20.57 -65.90
C GLU A 170 50.61 21.38 -67.16
N ASP A 171 49.41 21.97 -67.25
CA ASP A 171 49.00 22.83 -68.37
C ASP A 171 49.91 24.07 -68.48
N MET A 172 50.14 24.81 -67.39
CA MET A 172 51.06 25.96 -67.41
C MET A 172 52.52 25.56 -67.69
N GLN A 173 52.98 24.38 -67.23
CA GLN A 173 54.30 23.87 -67.58
C GLN A 173 54.43 23.63 -69.10
N ALA A 174 53.39 23.09 -69.72
CA ALA A 174 53.34 22.89 -71.17
C ALA A 174 53.34 24.23 -71.94
N GLU A 175 52.57 25.22 -71.49
CA GLU A 175 52.56 26.58 -72.08
C GLU A 175 53.92 27.27 -71.94
N LEU A 176 54.55 27.20 -70.78
CA LEU A 176 55.87 27.78 -70.52
C LEU A 176 56.92 27.12 -71.43
N HIS A 177 56.87 25.80 -71.61
CA HIS A 177 57.75 25.08 -72.53
C HIS A 177 57.54 25.54 -73.99
N LYS A 178 56.28 25.72 -74.42
CA LYS A 178 55.94 26.25 -75.75
C LYS A 178 56.49 27.67 -75.97
N LEU A 179 56.31 28.57 -75.00
CA LEU A 179 56.86 29.93 -75.06
C LEU A 179 58.39 29.95 -75.07
N GLN A 180 59.05 29.03 -74.36
CA GLN A 180 60.50 28.88 -74.39
C GLN A 180 61.00 28.41 -75.76
N GLN A 181 60.31 27.45 -76.38
CA GLN A 181 60.61 27.03 -77.74
C GLN A 181 60.44 28.19 -78.72
N GLU A 182 59.32 28.91 -78.64
CA GLU A 182 59.06 30.09 -79.49
C GLU A 182 60.16 31.13 -79.35
N LYS A 183 60.58 31.43 -78.10
CA LYS A 183 61.73 32.31 -77.82
C LYS A 183 63.01 31.84 -78.50
N ALA A 184 63.34 30.55 -78.38
CA ALA A 184 64.56 29.99 -78.97
C ALA A 184 64.53 30.10 -80.50
N THR A 185 63.40 29.81 -81.15
CA THR A 185 63.24 30.00 -82.60
C THR A 185 63.36 31.45 -83.04
N LEU A 186 62.80 32.40 -82.27
CA LEU A 186 62.93 33.83 -82.58
C LEU A 186 64.36 34.33 -82.41
N GLN A 187 65.09 33.84 -81.40
CA GLN A 187 66.50 34.16 -81.21
C GLN A 187 67.38 33.62 -82.34
N LEU A 188 67.12 32.41 -82.83
CA LEU A 188 67.78 31.85 -84.01
C LEU A 188 67.51 32.70 -85.26
N LYS A 189 66.24 33.04 -85.53
CA LYS A 189 65.86 33.90 -86.67
C LYS A 189 66.50 35.31 -86.59
N GLN A 190 66.62 35.88 -85.39
CA GLN A 190 67.28 37.18 -85.19
C GLN A 190 68.80 37.13 -85.35
N ALA A 191 69.43 35.99 -85.03
CA ALA A 191 70.85 35.77 -85.28
C ALA A 191 71.18 35.68 -86.78
N ASP A 192 70.23 35.20 -87.60
CA ASP A 192 70.34 35.15 -89.06
C ASP A 192 70.06 36.51 -89.75
N THR A 193 69.34 37.44 -89.08
CA THR A 193 69.00 38.77 -89.60
C THR A 193 69.67 39.88 -88.80
N SER A 194 71.00 39.96 -88.86
CA SER A 194 71.76 41.05 -88.22
C SER A 194 71.65 42.37 -89.01
N ALA A 195 70.47 43.01 -88.99
CA ALA A 195 70.25 44.45 -89.16
C ALA A 195 68.76 44.75 -89.37
N THR A 196 67.99 44.91 -88.27
CA THR A 196 66.89 45.90 -88.09
C THR A 196 66.02 45.56 -86.86
N GLY A 197 65.87 46.50 -85.93
CA GLY A 197 64.56 46.77 -85.31
C GLY A 197 64.05 45.99 -84.08
N GLY A 198 64.87 45.79 -83.06
CA GLY A 198 64.64 46.03 -81.61
C GLY A 198 63.31 45.83 -80.82
N MET A 199 62.12 45.55 -81.35
CA MET A 199 60.87 45.65 -80.53
C MET A 199 60.07 44.36 -80.28
N SER A 200 60.40 43.23 -80.92
CA SER A 200 59.60 41.99 -80.80
C SER A 200 59.96 41.10 -79.60
N GLY A 201 61.16 41.23 -79.02
CA GLY A 201 61.65 40.33 -77.97
C GLY A 201 61.13 40.63 -76.55
N THR A 202 60.72 41.88 -76.27
CA THR A 202 60.32 42.31 -74.92
C THR A 202 59.00 41.68 -74.49
N HIS A 203 57.99 41.66 -75.36
CA HIS A 203 56.67 41.09 -75.06
C HIS A 203 56.75 39.58 -74.74
N LEU A 204 57.55 38.81 -75.47
CA LEU A 204 57.71 37.37 -75.23
C LEU A 204 58.46 37.08 -73.92
N VAL A 205 59.44 37.92 -73.58
CA VAL A 205 60.15 37.85 -72.29
C VAL A 205 59.22 38.20 -71.14
N ASP A 206 58.37 39.21 -71.29
CA ASP A 206 57.37 39.60 -70.28
C ASP A 206 56.31 38.50 -70.09
N SER A 207 55.82 37.88 -71.18
CA SER A 207 54.92 36.72 -71.13
C SER A 207 55.57 35.53 -70.40
N LEU A 208 56.80 35.18 -70.74
CA LEU A 208 57.56 34.11 -70.05
C LEU A 208 57.76 34.41 -68.56
N GLN A 209 58.06 35.66 -68.22
CA GLN A 209 58.24 36.07 -66.84
C GLN A 209 56.93 35.98 -66.05
N LYS A 210 55.81 36.37 -66.67
CA LYS A 210 54.46 36.26 -66.10
C LYS A 210 54.04 34.81 -65.89
N GLU A 211 54.27 33.95 -66.87
CA GLU A 211 53.95 32.51 -66.77
C GLU A 211 54.78 31.86 -65.66
N LYS A 212 56.07 32.19 -65.56
CA LYS A 212 56.97 31.69 -64.53
C LYS A 212 56.57 32.15 -63.12
N THR A 213 56.09 33.38 -62.96
CA THR A 213 55.61 33.86 -61.65
C THR A 213 54.27 33.23 -61.26
N ALA A 214 53.35 33.05 -62.22
CA ALA A 214 52.10 32.32 -62.03
C ALA A 214 52.36 30.87 -61.59
N LEU A 215 53.27 30.17 -62.28
CA LEU A 215 53.65 28.80 -61.95
C LEU A 215 54.24 28.67 -60.54
N ARG A 216 55.07 29.63 -60.12
CA ARG A 216 55.62 29.68 -58.75
C ARG A 216 54.52 29.88 -57.71
N LYS A 217 53.52 30.72 -58.00
CA LYS A 217 52.38 30.94 -57.11
C LYS A 217 51.57 29.66 -56.95
N LEU A 218 51.20 29.03 -58.06
CA LEU A 218 50.45 27.78 -58.06
C LEU A 218 51.20 26.65 -57.33
N ASN A 219 52.52 26.56 -57.51
CA ASN A 219 53.32 25.55 -56.81
C ASN A 219 53.36 25.77 -55.29
N ARG A 220 53.28 27.03 -54.82
CA ARG A 220 53.12 27.33 -53.38
C ARG A 220 51.75 26.90 -52.88
N GLU A 221 50.69 27.21 -53.61
CA GLU A 221 49.31 26.83 -53.27
C GLU A 221 49.15 25.30 -53.20
N LEU A 222 49.70 24.59 -54.19
CA LEU A 222 49.72 23.13 -54.20
C LEU A 222 50.49 22.56 -53.00
N THR A 223 51.63 23.17 -52.65
CA THR A 223 52.42 22.75 -51.47
C THR A 223 51.63 22.95 -50.18
N CYS A 224 50.96 24.09 -50.02
CA CYS A 224 50.10 24.36 -48.86
C CYS A 224 48.96 23.34 -48.75
N LEU A 225 48.25 23.06 -49.84
CA LEU A 225 47.15 22.09 -49.85
C LEU A 225 47.62 20.66 -49.57
N VAL A 226 48.76 20.25 -50.12
CA VAL A 226 49.35 18.92 -49.84
C VAL A 226 49.77 18.81 -48.37
N ASN A 227 50.28 19.88 -47.76
CA ASN A 227 50.60 19.91 -46.33
C ASN A 227 49.33 19.83 -45.47
N MET A 228 48.31 20.63 -45.77
CA MET A 228 47.01 20.55 -45.06
C MET A 228 46.39 19.16 -45.18
N TYR A 229 46.43 18.54 -46.37
CA TYR A 229 45.96 17.17 -46.58
C TYR A 229 46.75 16.15 -45.75
N ARG A 230 48.08 16.29 -45.67
CA ARG A 230 48.92 15.41 -44.84
C ARG A 230 48.56 15.55 -43.37
N GLU A 231 48.46 16.78 -42.87
CA GLU A 231 48.11 17.07 -41.48
C GLU A 231 46.73 16.50 -41.12
N HIS A 232 45.73 16.70 -41.99
CA HIS A 232 44.39 16.15 -41.80
C HIS A 232 44.39 14.61 -41.74
N ASN A 233 45.23 13.94 -42.54
CA ASN A 233 45.31 12.48 -42.58
C ASN A 233 46.13 11.87 -41.43
N THR A 234 47.11 12.61 -40.88
CA THR A 234 47.90 12.15 -39.73
C THR A 234 47.16 12.28 -38.40
N VAL A 235 46.23 13.23 -38.29
CA VAL A 235 45.39 13.40 -37.10
C VAL A 235 44.34 12.28 -37.01
N SER A 236 43.81 11.79 -38.13
CA SER A 236 42.80 10.71 -38.15
C SER A 236 43.29 9.31 -37.75
N MET A 237 44.58 9.11 -37.43
CA MET A 237 45.12 7.80 -36.99
C MET A 237 45.61 7.76 -35.53
N LEU A 238 45.48 8.85 -34.77
CA LEU A 238 46.01 8.92 -33.40
C LEU A 238 44.96 8.85 -32.28
N ASP A 239 43.67 8.73 -32.61
CA ASP A 239 42.61 8.52 -31.61
C ASP A 239 42.17 7.04 -31.58
N GLU A 240 43.09 6.14 -31.22
CA GLU A 240 42.68 4.86 -30.63
C GLU A 240 42.37 5.13 -29.15
N PRO A 241 41.12 4.94 -28.68
CA PRO A 241 40.84 4.99 -27.25
C PRO A 241 41.52 3.78 -26.60
N THR A 242 42.58 4.01 -25.84
CA THR A 242 43.08 3.04 -24.88
C THR A 242 41.97 2.76 -23.88
N GLU A 243 41.32 1.59 -24.00
CA GLU A 243 40.48 1.02 -22.95
C GLU A 243 41.35 0.82 -21.70
N GLU A 244 41.22 1.76 -20.75
CA GLU A 244 41.63 1.55 -19.37
C GLU A 244 40.70 0.47 -18.77
N ILE A 245 41.17 -0.77 -18.77
CA ILE A 245 40.55 -1.87 -18.07
C ILE A 245 40.69 -1.59 -16.57
N GLY A 246 39.61 -1.10 -15.96
CA GLY A 246 39.50 -0.92 -14.52
C GLY A 246 39.62 -2.27 -13.81
N GLU A 247 40.73 -2.47 -13.09
CA GLU A 247 40.86 -3.51 -12.08
C GLU A 247 39.91 -3.21 -10.92
N THR A 248 38.78 -3.92 -10.85
CA THR A 248 37.99 -4.03 -9.62
C THR A 248 38.51 -5.21 -8.81
N SER A 249 39.29 -4.91 -7.78
CA SER A 249 39.58 -5.84 -6.69
C SER A 249 38.32 -6.08 -5.86
N TRP A 250 38.09 -7.36 -5.58
CA TRP A 250 37.14 -7.89 -4.61
C TRP A 250 37.38 -7.38 -3.19
#